data_AF-A0A2V5U5Q7-F1
#
_entry.id   AF-A0A2V5U5Q7-F1
#
_cell.length_a   1.000
_cell.length_b   1.000
_cell.length_c   1.000
_cell.angle_alpha   90.00
_cell.angle_beta   90.00
_cell.angle_gamma   90.00
#
_symmetry.space_group_name_H-M   'P 1'
#
loop_
_entity.id
_entity.type
_entity.pdbx_description
1 polymer ?
#
loop_
_entity_poly.entity_id
_entity_poly.type
_entity_poly.pdbx_seq_one_letter_code
_entity_poly.pdbx_strand_id
1 'polypeptide(L)'
;MRSKNRKRKRALFLTGAIVAALVTGCPLALAAQMIVQPEARAQTAPVPHNGDAADDPAVWIHPQDPALSLVLGTDKRGGLHTYNMDGSAHELVSDGSRPNNVDVLYGFKLDGRTVDLAIATVRAGKKEMGVRVWAVDAKTRSLETTC
;
A
#
# COMPACT_ATOMS: atom_id res chain seq x y z
N MET A 1 -30.52 65.71 -60.29
CA MET A 1 -29.07 65.96 -60.45
C MET A 1 -28.36 64.63 -60.65
N ARG A 2 -27.36 64.60 -61.54
CA ARG A 2 -26.69 63.46 -62.20
C ARG A 2 -26.28 62.26 -61.33
N SER A 3 -26.64 61.08 -61.81
CA SER A 3 -25.79 59.90 -62.12
C SER A 3 -24.35 59.89 -61.58
N LYS A 4 -23.94 58.75 -60.98
CA LYS A 4 -22.78 57.97 -61.46
C LYS A 4 -22.64 56.60 -60.79
N ASN A 5 -23.04 55.58 -61.56
CA ASN A 5 -22.36 54.32 -61.83
C ASN A 5 -20.93 54.17 -61.25
N ARG A 6 -20.64 53.10 -60.49
CA ARG A 6 -19.36 52.36 -60.57
C ARG A 6 -19.58 50.85 -60.36
N LYS A 7 -19.05 50.10 -61.32
CA LYS A 7 -19.19 48.66 -61.56
C LYS A 7 -18.24 47.83 -60.68
N ARG A 8 -18.48 46.49 -60.73
CA ARG A 8 -17.57 45.32 -60.57
C ARG A 8 -17.57 44.72 -59.15
N LYS A 9 -17.70 43.41 -58.91
CA LYS A 9 -17.61 42.16 -59.71
C LYS A 9 -18.41 41.07 -58.95
N ARG A 10 -19.00 40.09 -59.65
CA ARG A 10 -19.47 38.83 -59.06
C ARG A 10 -18.27 37.93 -58.77
N ALA A 11 -18.24 37.28 -57.60
CA ALA A 11 -17.64 35.97 -57.40
C ALA A 11 -18.23 35.32 -56.14
N LEU A 12 -18.62 34.06 -56.33
CA LEU A 12 -19.34 33.13 -55.47
C LEU A 12 -18.40 32.47 -54.44
N PHE A 13 -18.82 32.27 -53.18
CA PHE A 13 -18.36 31.13 -52.37
C PHE A 13 -19.48 30.61 -51.44
N LEU A 14 -19.64 29.28 -51.49
CA LEU A 14 -20.57 28.41 -50.77
C LEU A 14 -20.23 28.28 -49.27
N THR A 15 -21.12 27.59 -48.54
CA THR A 15 -21.08 27.08 -47.14
C THR A 15 -21.65 28.07 -46.12
N GLY A 16 -22.65 27.77 -45.28
CA GLY A 16 -23.25 26.52 -44.82
C GLY A 16 -23.48 26.73 -43.32
N ALA A 17 -24.69 27.08 -42.88
CA ALA A 17 -24.98 27.32 -41.47
C ALA A 17 -25.91 26.24 -40.91
N ILE A 18 -25.39 25.59 -39.88
CA ILE A 18 -25.76 24.32 -39.29
C ILE A 18 -27.03 24.44 -38.43
N VAL A 19 -27.81 23.36 -38.45
CA VAL A 19 -29.01 23.08 -37.65
C VAL A 19 -28.77 23.36 -36.16
N ALA A 20 -29.63 24.18 -35.55
CA ALA A 20 -29.63 24.42 -34.11
C ALA A 20 -30.05 23.13 -33.37
N ALA A 21 -29.10 22.57 -32.61
CA ALA A 21 -29.29 21.36 -31.82
C ALA A 21 -30.12 21.64 -30.55
N LEU A 22 -31.14 20.81 -30.31
CA LEU A 22 -31.76 20.61 -29.01
C LEU A 22 -30.69 20.12 -28.01
N VAL A 23 -30.52 20.83 -26.90
CA VAL A 23 -29.94 20.27 -25.67
C VAL A 23 -30.89 20.60 -24.53
N THR A 24 -31.92 19.76 -24.37
CA THR A 24 -32.70 19.68 -23.13
C THR A 24 -31.78 19.16 -22.04
N GLY A 25 -31.43 20.04 -21.10
CA GLY A 25 -30.56 19.74 -19.96
C GLY A 25 -31.19 18.69 -19.05
N CYS A 26 -30.60 17.51 -18.99
CA CYS A 26 -30.77 16.58 -17.88
C CYS A 26 -29.91 17.13 -16.73
N PRO A 27 -30.46 17.49 -15.56
CA PRO A 27 -29.63 17.81 -14.41
C PRO A 27 -28.90 16.53 -13.98
N LEU A 28 -27.59 16.50 -14.18
CA LEU A 28 -26.70 15.55 -13.52
C LEU A 28 -26.86 15.77 -12.02
N ALA A 29 -27.63 14.91 -11.35
CA ALA A 29 -27.60 14.80 -9.91
C ALA A 29 -26.22 14.25 -9.53
N LEU A 30 -25.29 15.16 -9.23
CA LEU A 30 -24.00 14.79 -8.67
C LEU A 30 -24.27 14.26 -7.26
N ALA A 31 -24.36 12.93 -7.12
CA ALA A 31 -24.42 12.31 -5.81
C ALA A 31 -23.17 12.76 -5.04
N ALA A 32 -23.36 13.48 -3.93
CA ALA A 32 -22.26 13.86 -3.06
C ALA A 32 -21.58 12.57 -2.59
N GLN A 33 -20.33 12.39 -2.97
CA GLN A 33 -19.57 11.21 -2.59
C GLN A 33 -19.34 11.27 -1.08
N MET A 34 -19.94 10.34 -0.34
CA MET A 34 -19.73 10.24 1.10
C MET A 34 -18.30 9.82 1.35
N ILE A 35 -17.47 10.75 1.84
CA ILE A 35 -16.10 10.45 2.26
C ILE A 35 -16.16 9.97 3.72
N VAL A 36 -15.90 8.68 3.94
CA VAL A 36 -15.72 8.13 5.28
C VAL A 36 -14.27 8.40 5.72
N GLN A 37 -14.10 8.95 6.93
CA GLN A 37 -12.80 9.19 7.56
C GLN A 37 -12.62 8.20 8.71
N PRO A 38 -11.93 7.06 8.51
CA PRO A 38 -11.68 6.12 9.60
C PRO A 38 -10.69 6.70 10.60
N GLU A 39 -10.96 6.49 11.88
CA GLU A 39 -10.00 6.79 12.95
C GLU A 39 -9.19 5.53 13.28
N ALA A 40 -7.87 5.70 13.43
CA ALA A 40 -7.02 4.64 13.96
C ALA A 40 -7.39 4.39 15.43
N ARG A 41 -7.57 3.12 15.81
CA ARG A 41 -7.89 2.73 17.19
C ARG A 41 -6.67 2.47 18.06
N ALA A 42 -5.53 2.19 17.43
CA ALA A 42 -4.26 1.90 18.09
C ALA A 42 -3.09 2.27 17.16
N GLN A 43 -1.90 2.33 17.74
CA GLN A 43 -0.64 2.53 17.02
C GLN A 43 0.44 1.69 17.72
N THR A 44 1.43 1.23 16.97
CA THR A 44 2.55 0.49 17.54
C THR A 44 3.48 1.40 18.35
N ALA A 45 4.25 0.80 19.25
CA ALA A 45 5.41 1.45 19.82
C ALA A 45 6.38 1.85 18.69
N PRO A 46 7.00 3.05 18.75
CA PRO A 46 7.88 3.52 17.69
C PRO A 46 9.12 2.63 17.57
N VAL A 47 9.61 2.46 16.34
CA VAL A 47 10.95 1.92 16.10
C VAL A 47 12.01 2.87 16.69
N PRO A 48 13.18 2.37 17.14
CA PRO A 48 14.19 3.20 17.80
C PRO A 48 14.97 4.11 16.83
N HIS A 49 14.78 3.96 15.52
CA HIS A 49 15.48 4.72 14.50
C HIS A 49 14.65 5.86 13.93
N ASN A 50 15.26 7.03 13.80
CA ASN A 50 14.64 8.22 13.22
C ASN A 50 14.59 8.15 11.67
N GLY A 51 13.72 8.98 11.08
CA GLY A 51 13.61 9.17 9.63
C GLY A 51 12.81 8.05 8.95
N ASP A 52 13.17 7.72 7.72
CA ASP A 52 12.59 6.59 6.97
C ASP A 52 13.14 5.26 7.52
N ALA A 53 12.54 4.79 8.61
CA ALA A 53 12.91 3.56 9.31
C ALA A 53 11.78 2.53 9.25
N ALA A 54 10.62 2.84 9.82
CA ALA A 54 9.43 2.00 9.73
C ALA A 54 8.83 2.07 8.31
N ASP A 55 8.64 0.93 7.63
CA ASP A 55 8.22 0.89 6.22
C ASP A 55 6.97 0.04 5.97
N ASP A 56 7.03 -1.25 6.31
CA ASP A 56 6.05 -2.22 5.83
C ASP A 56 5.50 -3.10 6.96
N PRO A 57 4.16 -3.20 7.10
CA PRO A 57 3.54 -4.10 8.04
C PRO A 57 3.06 -5.41 7.40
N ALA A 58 3.08 -6.48 8.19
CA ALA A 58 2.29 -7.69 7.93
C ALA A 58 1.55 -8.12 9.20
N VAL A 59 0.54 -8.97 9.09
CA VAL A 59 -0.19 -9.49 10.25
C VAL A 59 -0.12 -11.01 10.23
N TRP A 60 0.45 -11.59 11.29
CA TRP A 60 0.36 -13.02 11.55
C TRP A 60 -0.86 -13.29 12.43
N ILE A 61 -1.79 -14.10 11.93
CA ILE A 61 -2.99 -14.50 12.65
C ILE A 61 -2.72 -15.76 13.46
N HIS A 62 -2.86 -15.66 14.77
CA HIS A 62 -2.64 -16.80 15.65
C HIS A 62 -3.71 -17.89 15.40
N PRO A 63 -3.33 -19.17 15.21
CA PRO A 63 -4.24 -20.18 14.66
C PRO A 63 -5.41 -20.60 15.56
N GLN A 64 -5.30 -20.41 16.88
CA GLN A 64 -6.38 -20.74 17.83
C GLN A 64 -7.01 -19.55 18.56
N ASP A 65 -6.37 -18.39 18.59
CA ASP A 65 -6.82 -17.22 19.36
C ASP A 65 -6.40 -15.93 18.66
N PRO A 66 -7.29 -15.30 17.88
CA PRO A 66 -6.97 -14.07 17.15
C PRO A 66 -6.47 -12.91 18.02
N ALA A 67 -6.79 -12.88 19.33
CA ALA A 67 -6.28 -11.83 20.23
C ALA A 67 -4.77 -11.95 20.49
N LEU A 68 -4.19 -13.14 20.28
CA LEU A 68 -2.77 -13.42 20.38
C LEU A 68 -1.99 -13.19 19.07
N SER A 69 -2.67 -12.74 18.01
CA SER A 69 -2.05 -12.37 16.73
C SER A 69 -0.99 -11.29 16.90
N LEU A 70 -0.09 -11.19 15.91
CA LEU A 70 0.98 -10.22 15.91
C LEU A 70 0.92 -9.32 14.67
N VAL A 71 1.25 -8.05 14.87
CA VAL A 71 1.64 -7.15 13.78
C VAL A 71 3.16 -7.24 13.65
N LEU A 72 3.64 -7.55 12.45
CA LEU A 72 5.04 -7.51 12.07
C LEU A 72 5.31 -6.15 11.42
N GLY A 73 6.45 -5.53 11.72
CA GLY A 73 6.85 -4.26 11.12
C GLY A 73 8.34 -4.22 10.83
N THR A 74 8.71 -3.80 9.62
CA THR A 74 10.12 -3.65 9.25
C THR A 74 10.70 -2.35 9.79
N ASP A 75 11.88 -2.43 10.41
CA ASP A 75 12.78 -1.31 10.61
C ASP A 75 13.95 -1.45 9.63
N LYS A 76 13.95 -0.63 8.56
CA LYS A 76 14.99 -0.57 7.52
C LYS A 76 16.41 -0.36 8.03
N ARG A 77 16.56 -0.03 9.31
CA ARG A 77 17.81 0.31 9.97
C ARG A 77 18.14 -0.61 11.15
N GLY A 78 17.18 -1.39 11.65
CA GLY A 78 17.30 -2.13 12.90
C GLY A 78 16.97 -3.62 12.87
N GLY A 79 16.02 -4.06 12.04
CA GLY A 79 15.57 -5.45 12.01
C GLY A 79 14.06 -5.60 11.85
N LEU A 80 13.53 -6.77 12.19
CA LEU A 80 12.09 -7.07 12.13
C LEU A 80 11.50 -6.99 13.53
N HIS A 81 10.52 -6.11 13.72
CA HIS A 81 9.77 -5.97 14.95
C HIS A 81 8.47 -6.77 14.90
N THR A 82 8.05 -7.31 16.03
CA THR A 82 6.69 -7.81 16.25
C THR A 82 6.01 -7.04 17.38
N TYR A 83 4.71 -6.87 17.26
CA TYR A 83 3.88 -6.11 18.19
C TYR A 83 2.61 -6.91 18.51
N ASN A 84 2.16 -6.79 19.75
CA ASN A 84 0.82 -7.25 20.12
C ASN A 84 -0.25 -6.39 19.42
N MET A 85 -1.49 -6.86 19.37
CA MET A 85 -2.60 -6.16 18.71
C MET A 85 -2.97 -4.80 19.33
N ASP A 86 -2.52 -4.52 20.57
CA ASP A 86 -2.64 -3.22 21.22
C ASP A 86 -1.50 -2.24 20.85
N GLY A 87 -0.52 -2.70 20.05
CA GLY A 87 0.63 -1.94 19.60
C GLY A 87 1.87 -2.06 20.51
N SER A 88 1.80 -2.74 21.66
CA SER A 88 2.98 -2.91 22.51
C SER A 88 4.03 -3.77 21.81
N ALA A 89 5.31 -3.43 21.92
CA ALA A 89 6.40 -4.26 21.38
C ALA A 89 6.39 -5.67 22.01
N HIS A 90 6.57 -6.70 21.18
CA HIS A 90 6.65 -8.09 21.59
C HIS A 90 8.07 -8.65 21.42
N GLU A 91 8.64 -8.53 20.22
CA GLU A 91 9.99 -9.02 19.90
C GLU A 91 10.68 -8.08 18.90
N LEU A 92 12.01 -8.05 18.93
CA LEU A 92 12.85 -7.50 17.86
C LEU A 92 13.87 -8.56 17.44
N VAL A 93 13.81 -8.97 16.17
CA VAL A 93 14.83 -9.79 15.54
C VAL A 93 15.85 -8.86 14.87
N SER A 94 17.04 -8.74 15.47
CA SER A 94 18.14 -7.92 14.97
C SER A 94 19.39 -8.76 14.76
N ASP A 95 19.45 -9.43 13.61
CA ASP A 95 20.56 -10.30 13.20
C ASP A 95 21.59 -9.55 12.31
N GLY A 96 21.55 -8.21 12.32
CA GLY A 96 22.35 -7.34 11.46
C GLY A 96 21.79 -7.19 10.03
N SER A 97 20.71 -7.89 9.67
CA SER A 97 20.01 -7.66 8.41
C SER A 97 19.17 -6.38 8.48
N ARG A 98 18.97 -5.76 7.32
CA ARG A 98 18.15 -4.54 7.18
C ARG A 98 16.94 -4.86 6.30
N PRO A 99 15.79 -5.24 6.90
CA PRO A 99 14.62 -5.61 6.14
C PRO A 99 14.00 -4.41 5.41
N ASN A 100 13.20 -4.65 4.37
CA ASN A 100 12.42 -3.59 3.71
C ASN A 100 10.93 -3.91 3.76
N ASN A 101 10.53 -4.97 3.07
CA ASN A 101 9.16 -5.46 3.05
C ASN A 101 9.08 -6.82 3.74
N VAL A 102 7.94 -7.09 4.38
CA VAL A 102 7.67 -8.33 5.10
C VAL A 102 6.29 -8.86 4.72
N ASP A 103 6.16 -10.17 4.64
CA ASP A 103 4.87 -10.84 4.49
C ASP A 103 4.83 -12.15 5.30
N VAL A 104 3.64 -12.72 5.46
CA VAL A 104 3.39 -13.95 6.21
C VAL A 104 2.83 -15.02 5.28
N LEU A 105 3.48 -16.19 5.25
CA LEU A 105 3.00 -17.38 4.54
C LEU A 105 2.51 -18.42 5.55
N TYR A 106 1.28 -18.88 5.39
CA TYR A 106 0.67 -19.84 6.33
C TYR A 106 0.80 -21.28 5.85
N GLY A 107 0.85 -22.22 6.80
CA GLY A 107 0.68 -23.65 6.52
C GLY A 107 1.81 -24.31 5.71
N PHE A 108 3.01 -23.75 5.74
CA PHE A 108 4.18 -24.26 5.03
C PHE A 108 4.64 -25.60 5.62
N LYS A 109 5.03 -26.55 4.75
CA LYS A 109 5.50 -27.88 5.17
C LYS A 109 7.03 -27.87 5.29
N LEU A 110 7.54 -28.02 6.51
CA LEU A 110 8.98 -28.02 6.84
C LEU A 110 9.31 -29.22 7.73
N ASP A 111 10.16 -30.12 7.26
CA ASP A 111 10.61 -31.32 7.98
C ASP A 111 9.48 -32.14 8.63
N GLY A 112 8.41 -32.38 7.87
CA GLY A 112 7.23 -33.12 8.34
C GLY A 112 6.30 -32.35 9.29
N ARG A 113 6.65 -31.10 9.64
CA ARG A 113 5.80 -30.18 10.42
C ARG A 113 5.12 -29.17 9.50
N THR A 114 4.05 -28.57 10.01
CA THR A 114 3.38 -27.43 9.36
C THR A 114 3.67 -26.19 10.19
N VAL A 115 4.23 -25.17 9.57
CA VAL A 115 4.62 -23.90 10.22
C VAL A 115 4.12 -22.72 9.41
N ASP A 116 3.88 -21.61 10.09
CA ASP A 116 3.74 -20.32 9.42
C ASP A 116 5.11 -19.66 9.32
N LEU A 117 5.33 -18.88 8.27
CA LEU A 117 6.60 -18.23 7.98
C LEU A 117 6.40 -16.72 7.92
N ALA A 118 7.29 -15.98 8.58
CA ALA A 118 7.53 -14.58 8.30
C ALA A 118 8.67 -14.48 7.28
N ILE A 119 8.47 -13.72 6.20
CA ILE A 119 9.43 -13.61 5.11
C ILE A 119 9.69 -12.13 4.85
N ALA A 120 10.95 -11.71 4.93
CA ALA A 120 11.33 -10.34 4.62
C ALA A 120 12.37 -10.28 3.52
N THR A 121 12.25 -9.27 2.66
CA THR A 121 13.38 -8.84 1.82
C THR A 121 14.41 -8.14 2.69
N VAL A 122 15.68 -8.49 2.56
CA VAL A 122 16.75 -7.95 3.40
C VAL A 122 17.95 -7.46 2.61
N ARG A 123 18.66 -6.51 3.21
CA ARG A 123 19.97 -6.04 2.76
C ARG A 123 21.02 -6.41 3.82
N ALA A 124 22.07 -7.13 3.42
CA ALA A 124 23.24 -7.40 4.27
C ALA A 124 24.43 -6.58 3.73
N GLY A 125 24.52 -5.32 4.14
CA GLY A 125 25.52 -4.39 3.60
C GLY A 125 25.16 -3.83 2.22
N LYS A 126 26.14 -3.22 1.52
CA LYS A 126 25.89 -2.40 0.31
C LYS A 126 25.52 -3.20 -0.94
N LYS A 127 25.82 -4.49 -0.99
CA LYS A 127 25.67 -5.32 -2.21
C LYS A 127 24.98 -6.66 -2.02
N GLU A 128 24.72 -7.08 -0.78
CA GLU A 128 24.05 -8.36 -0.54
C GLU A 128 22.57 -8.08 -0.31
N MET A 129 21.76 -8.63 -1.22
CA MET A 129 20.31 -8.57 -1.19
C MET A 129 19.79 -9.99 -1.15
N GLY A 130 18.72 -10.23 -0.41
CA GLY A 130 18.13 -11.56 -0.34
C GLY A 130 16.81 -11.56 0.39
N VAL A 131 16.40 -12.76 0.78
CA VAL A 131 15.25 -12.98 1.65
C VAL A 131 15.72 -13.61 2.95
N ARG A 132 15.09 -13.22 4.05
CA ARG A 132 15.15 -13.92 5.33
C ARG A 132 13.81 -14.55 5.59
N VAL A 133 13.85 -15.75 6.16
CA VAL A 133 12.68 -16.55 6.48
C VAL A 133 12.80 -16.95 7.94
N TRP A 134 11.73 -16.74 8.68
CA TRP A 134 11.58 -17.18 10.06
C TRP A 134 10.34 -18.04 10.18
N ALA A 135 10.42 -19.15 10.92
CA ALA A 135 9.23 -19.86 11.35
C ALA A 135 8.60 -19.13 12.55
N VAL A 136 7.28 -19.02 12.57
CA VAL A 136 6.55 -18.45 13.71
C VAL A 136 6.17 -19.59 14.66
N ASP A 137 6.67 -19.58 15.89
CA ASP A 137 6.21 -20.52 16.92
C ASP A 137 4.86 -20.05 17.46
N ALA A 138 3.79 -20.82 17.24
CA ALA A 138 2.46 -20.41 17.65
C ALA A 138 2.26 -20.33 19.17
N LYS A 139 3.06 -21.01 19.99
CA LYS A 139 2.92 -21.00 21.45
C LYS A 139 3.61 -19.81 22.09
N THR A 140 4.86 -19.55 21.70
CA THR A 140 5.65 -18.44 22.24
C THR A 140 5.39 -17.14 21.50
N ARG A 141 4.96 -17.24 20.23
CA ARG A 141 4.78 -16.17 19.25
C ARG A 141 6.11 -15.55 18.79
N SER A 142 7.22 -16.27 18.99
CA SER A 142 8.56 -15.84 18.58
C SER A 142 8.90 -16.22 17.14
N LEU A 143 9.79 -15.45 16.52
CA LEU A 143 10.34 -15.73 15.19
C LEU A 143 11.65 -16.51 15.28
N GLU A 144 11.64 -17.76 14.80
CA GLU A 144 12.81 -18.64 14.81
C GLU A 144 13.47 -18.70 13.44
N THR A 145 14.80 -18.54 13.38
CA THR A 145 15.54 -18.75 12.13
C THR A 145 15.43 -20.20 11.71
N THR A 146 14.95 -20.46 10.50
CA THR A 146 14.96 -21.81 9.93
C THR A 146 16.40 -22.21 9.61
N CYS A 147 16.86 -23.35 10.15
CA CYS A 147 18.18 -23.93 9.87
C CYS A 147 18.38 -24.29 8.40
#